data_AF-A0A183D243-F1
#
_entry.id   AF-A0A183D243-F1
#
_cell.length_a   1.000
_cell.length_b   1.000
_cell.length_c   1.000
_cell.angle_alpha   90.00
_cell.angle_beta   90.00
_cell.angle_gamma   90.00
#
_symmetry.space_group_name_H-M   'P 1'
#
loop_
_entity.id
_entity.type
_entity.pdbx_description
1 polymer ?
#
loop_
_entity_poly.entity_id
_entity_poly.type
_entity_poly.pdbx_seq_one_letter_code
_entity_poly.pdbx_strand_id
1 'polypeptide(L)'
;MPVQSLPKLLTSSKDLMISGFFVQWVMCTAIFTVGMIINAYEGFPKFYPLAMLGGMSWTIGNATAIPILRVIGLGMGVLLWGITNCLMGWASSRFGLFGLKKNVPNNVIMNYIGLGLILFG
;
A
#
# COMPACT_ATOMS: atom_id res chain seq x y z
N MET A 1 -18.34 35.84 -1.69
CA MET A 1 -17.72 34.54 -1.35
C MET A 1 -18.27 34.12 0.01
N PRO A 2 -19.09 33.07 0.13
CA PRO A 2 -19.67 32.75 1.42
C PRO A 2 -18.56 32.16 2.30
N VAL A 3 -18.34 32.77 3.45
CA VAL A 3 -17.54 32.20 4.54
C VAL A 3 -18.28 30.95 5.00
N GLN A 4 -17.90 29.80 4.45
CA GLN A 4 -18.38 28.49 4.90
C GLN A 4 -17.99 28.37 6.38
N SER A 5 -18.99 28.42 7.26
CA SER A 5 -18.76 28.46 8.68
C SER A 5 -17.92 27.25 9.11
N LEU A 6 -16.76 27.52 9.71
CA LEU A 6 -15.78 26.58 10.27
C LEU A 6 -16.39 25.28 10.88
N PRO A 7 -17.53 25.30 11.62
CA PRO A 7 -18.19 24.09 12.10
C PRO A 7 -18.70 23.12 11.02
N LYS A 8 -19.16 23.59 9.84
CA LYS A 8 -19.60 22.71 8.74
C LYS A 8 -18.43 21.99 8.06
N LEU A 9 -17.29 22.68 7.93
CA LEU A 9 -16.05 22.09 7.41
C LEU A 9 -15.48 21.02 8.36
N LEU A 10 -15.54 21.27 9.67
CA LEU A 10 -15.13 20.30 10.68
C LEU A 10 -16.04 19.07 10.73
N THR A 11 -17.34 19.25 10.53
CA THR A 11 -18.32 18.15 10.49
C THR A 11 -18.11 17.30 9.24
N SER A 12 -18.02 17.92 8.07
CA SER A 12 -17.75 17.23 6.81
C SER A 12 -16.44 16.44 6.82
N SER A 13 -15.37 16.97 7.44
CA SER A 13 -14.08 16.26 7.57
C SER A 13 -14.17 15.01 8.45
N LYS A 14 -14.90 15.09 9.58
CA LYS A 14 -15.15 13.95 10.47
C LYS A 14 -16.02 12.88 9.80
N ASP A 15 -17.08 13.28 9.12
CA ASP A 15 -17.98 12.35 8.40
C ASP A 15 -17.24 11.63 7.27
N LEU A 16 -16.38 12.35 6.56
CA LEU A 16 -15.52 11.74 5.56
C LEU A 16 -14.60 10.71 6.22
N MET A 17 -14.06 10.97 7.42
CA MET A 17 -13.11 10.07 8.10
C MET A 17 -13.79 8.76 8.49
N ILE A 18 -14.98 8.86 9.07
CA ILE A 18 -15.83 7.72 9.42
C ILE A 18 -16.14 6.91 8.15
N SER A 19 -16.47 7.60 7.04
CA SER A 19 -16.74 6.95 5.75
C SER A 19 -15.52 6.21 5.18
N GLY A 20 -14.33 6.81 5.25
CA GLY A 20 -13.11 6.17 4.73
C GLY A 20 -12.66 4.94 5.52
N PHE A 21 -12.76 5.00 6.86
CA PHE A 21 -12.46 3.86 7.71
C PHE A 21 -13.48 2.73 7.53
N PHE A 22 -14.76 3.08 7.36
CA PHE A 22 -15.82 2.11 7.07
C PHE A 22 -15.58 1.39 5.74
N VAL A 23 -15.26 2.12 4.65
CA VAL A 23 -14.92 1.51 3.35
C VAL A 23 -13.72 0.58 3.49
N GLN A 24 -12.67 1.00 4.20
CA GLN A 24 -11.49 0.17 4.40
C GLN A 24 -11.80 -1.11 5.19
N TRP A 25 -12.65 -1.01 6.21
CA TRP A 25 -13.13 -2.17 6.97
C TRP A 25 -13.90 -3.14 6.09
N VAL A 26 -14.88 -2.66 5.30
CA VAL A 26 -15.66 -3.49 4.37
C VAL A 26 -14.73 -4.20 3.37
N MET A 27 -13.77 -3.49 2.78
CA MET A 27 -12.79 -4.07 1.85
C MET A 27 -11.96 -5.19 2.50
N CYS A 28 -11.44 -4.97 3.71
CA CYS A 28 -10.69 -5.99 4.45
C CYS A 28 -11.55 -7.22 4.75
N THR A 29 -12.81 -7.05 5.16
CA THR A 29 -13.72 -8.17 5.42
C THR A 29 -14.06 -8.96 4.16
N ALA A 30 -14.24 -8.30 3.02
CA ALA A 30 -14.48 -8.95 1.74
C ALA A 30 -13.27 -9.80 1.30
N ILE A 31 -12.07 -9.24 1.35
CA ILE A 31 -10.82 -9.95 0.98
C ILE A 31 -10.59 -11.14 1.91
N PHE A 32 -10.82 -10.98 3.22
CA PHE A 32 -10.74 -12.09 4.16
C PHE A 32 -11.73 -13.19 3.83
N THR A 33 -12.98 -12.84 3.54
CA THR A 33 -14.04 -13.82 3.22
C THR A 33 -13.70 -14.59 1.93
N VAL A 34 -13.29 -13.88 0.88
CA VAL A 34 -12.85 -14.50 -0.38
C VAL A 34 -11.61 -15.39 -0.17
N GLY A 35 -10.64 -14.92 0.62
CA GLY A 35 -9.45 -15.70 0.97
C GLY A 35 -9.79 -16.98 1.74
N MET A 36 -10.74 -16.92 2.67
CA MET A 36 -11.22 -18.10 3.41
C MET A 36 -11.94 -19.10 2.50
N ILE A 37 -12.74 -18.62 1.55
CA ILE A 37 -13.40 -19.46 0.55
C ILE A 37 -12.36 -20.20 -0.29
N ILE A 38 -11.37 -19.49 -0.84
CA ILE A 38 -10.29 -20.09 -1.65
C ILE A 38 -9.48 -21.09 -0.82
N ASN A 39 -9.14 -20.75 0.43
CA ASN A 39 -8.43 -21.64 1.35
C ASN A 39 -9.20 -22.95 1.64
N ALA A 40 -10.54 -22.88 1.73
CA ALA A 40 -11.38 -24.05 1.88
C ALA A 40 -11.44 -24.90 0.59
N TYR A 41 -11.49 -24.27 -0.59
CA TYR A 41 -11.43 -24.97 -1.89
C TYR A 41 -10.11 -25.70 -2.11
N GLU A 42 -8.99 -25.14 -1.64
CA GLU A 42 -7.67 -25.78 -1.74
C GLU A 42 -7.39 -26.83 -0.64
N GLY A 43 -8.34 -27.06 0.27
CA GLY A 43 -8.22 -28.10 1.30
C GLY A 43 -7.23 -27.78 2.41
N PHE A 44 -7.15 -26.51 2.83
CA PHE A 44 -6.25 -26.01 3.88
C PHE A 44 -4.77 -26.30 3.60
N PRO A 45 -4.19 -25.68 2.54
CA PRO A 45 -2.76 -25.74 2.29
C PRO A 45 -1.93 -25.27 3.50
N LYS A 46 -0.68 -25.73 3.56
CA LYS A 46 0.26 -25.35 4.64
C LYS A 46 0.41 -23.83 4.71
N PHE A 47 0.27 -23.29 5.91
CA PHE A 47 0.47 -21.87 6.18
C PHE A 47 1.89 -21.45 5.81
N TYR A 48 2.03 -20.49 4.90
CA TYR A 48 3.29 -19.82 4.60
C TYR A 48 3.37 -18.50 5.40
N PRO A 49 4.16 -18.43 6.48
CA PRO A 49 4.20 -17.24 7.35
C PRO A 49 4.58 -15.96 6.61
N LEU A 50 5.40 -16.09 5.57
CA LEU A 50 5.87 -14.97 4.76
C LEU A 50 4.75 -14.35 3.93
N ALA A 51 3.81 -15.17 3.43
CA ALA A 51 2.61 -14.68 2.76
C ALA A 51 1.65 -13.98 3.74
N MET A 52 1.56 -14.47 4.98
CA MET A 52 0.74 -13.84 6.03
C MET A 52 1.29 -12.47 6.42
N LEU A 53 2.61 -12.32 6.56
CA LEU A 53 3.25 -11.02 6.81
C LEU A 53 3.01 -10.03 5.67
N GLY A 54 3.00 -10.51 4.42
CA GLY A 54 2.61 -9.71 3.25
C GLY A 54 1.17 -9.20 3.37
N GLY A 55 0.21 -10.07 3.70
CA GLY A 55 -1.17 -9.67 3.93
C GLY A 55 -1.35 -8.69 5.09
N MET A 56 -0.63 -8.90 6.21
CA MET A 56 -0.66 -8.00 7.37
C MET A 56 -0.09 -6.61 7.04
N SER A 57 1.04 -6.55 6.35
CA SER A 57 1.62 -5.26 5.93
C SER A 57 0.74 -4.53 4.92
N TRP A 58 0.07 -5.27 4.03
CA TRP A 58 -0.90 -4.71 3.08
C TRP A 58 -2.12 -4.10 3.79
N THR A 59 -2.70 -4.77 4.79
CA THR A 59 -3.86 -4.22 5.52
C THR A 59 -3.49 -2.99 6.35
N ILE A 60 -2.33 -2.99 7.00
CA ILE A 60 -1.82 -1.82 7.74
C ILE A 60 -1.59 -0.64 6.78
N GLY A 61 -1.00 -0.90 5.61
CA GLY A 61 -0.78 0.12 4.59
C GLY A 61 -2.07 0.77 4.11
N ASN A 62 -3.09 -0.03 3.79
CA ASN A 62 -4.38 0.50 3.34
C ASN A 62 -5.17 1.20 4.46
N ALA A 63 -5.11 0.69 5.70
CA ALA A 63 -5.72 1.35 6.86
C ALA A 63 -5.11 2.73 7.14
N THR A 64 -3.80 2.85 6.97
CA THR A 64 -3.06 4.10 7.22
C THR A 64 -3.07 5.03 5.99
N ALA A 65 -3.41 4.53 4.79
CA ALA A 65 -3.48 5.34 3.58
C ALA A 65 -4.56 6.44 3.67
N ILE A 66 -5.75 6.13 4.17
CA ILE A 66 -6.86 7.09 4.29
C ILE A 66 -6.47 8.35 5.10
N PRO A 67 -5.92 8.25 6.33
CA PRO A 67 -5.50 9.43 7.07
C PRO A 67 -4.30 10.13 6.43
N ILE A 68 -3.32 9.38 5.89
CA ILE A 68 -2.15 9.97 5.24
C ILE A 68 -2.56 10.83 4.04
N LEU A 69 -3.35 10.28 3.11
CA LEU A 69 -3.79 10.96 1.88
C LEU A 69 -4.55 12.27 2.16
N ARG A 70 -5.12 12.43 3.35
CA ARG A 70 -5.79 13.67 3.76
C ARG A 70 -4.84 14.74 4.27
N VAL A 71 -3.73 14.35 4.89
CA VAL A 71 -2.74 15.29 5.42
C VAL A 71 -1.87 15.83 4.29
N ILE A 72 -1.42 14.96 3.38
CA ILE A 72 -0.48 15.33 2.30
C ILE A 72 -1.15 15.57 0.95
N GLY A 73 -2.44 15.25 0.82
CA GLY A 73 -3.17 15.33 -0.44
C GLY A 73 -3.00 14.08 -1.33
N LEU A 74 -3.97 13.89 -2.23
CA LEU A 74 -4.09 12.67 -3.04
C LEU A 74 -2.93 12.51 -4.04
N GLY A 75 -2.46 13.61 -4.63
CA GLY A 75 -1.34 13.61 -5.58
C GLY A 75 -0.01 13.19 -4.94
N MET A 76 0.40 13.86 -3.86
CA MET A 76 1.66 13.53 -3.16
C MET A 76 1.64 12.11 -2.58
N GLY A 77 0.49 11.66 -2.08
CA GLY A 77 0.38 10.32 -1.54
C GLY A 77 0.46 9.20 -2.57
N VAL A 78 -0.11 9.40 -3.76
CA VAL A 78 0.06 8.43 -4.87
C VAL A 78 1.50 8.40 -5.37
N LEU A 79 2.21 9.53 -5.38
CA LEU A 79 3.64 9.57 -5.70
C LEU A 79 4.49 8.78 -4.69
N LEU A 80 4.28 9.01 -3.39
CA LEU A 80 4.97 8.23 -2.34
C LEU A 80 4.67 6.73 -2.43
N TRP A 81 3.43 6.38 -2.79
CA TRP A 81 3.04 4.99 -3.03
C TRP A 81 3.77 4.40 -4.24
N GLY A 82 3.90 5.16 -5.34
CA GLY A 82 4.67 4.75 -6.51
C GLY A 82 6.15 4.53 -6.20
N ILE A 83 6.76 5.47 -5.47
CA ILE A 83 8.17 5.41 -5.05
C ILE A 83 8.42 4.18 -4.17
N THR A 84 7.56 3.93 -3.18
CA THR A 84 7.70 2.77 -2.27
C THR A 84 7.56 1.44 -2.99
N ASN A 85 6.61 1.30 -3.92
CA ASN A 85 6.50 0.09 -4.74
C ASN A 85 7.72 -0.11 -5.65
N CYS A 86 8.23 0.96 -6.24
CA CYS A 86 9.40 0.89 -7.10
C CYS A 86 10.67 0.53 -6.31
N LEU A 87 10.86 1.13 -5.13
CA LEU A 87 11.95 0.79 -4.21
C LEU A 87 11.87 -0.66 -3.74
N MET A 88 10.69 -1.13 -3.33
CA MET A 88 10.49 -2.51 -2.89
C MET A 88 10.74 -3.49 -4.03
N GLY A 89 10.28 -3.17 -5.25
CA GLY A 89 10.53 -3.98 -6.45
C GLY A 89 12.01 -4.01 -6.87
N TRP A 90 12.72 -2.88 -6.75
CA TRP A 90 14.15 -2.81 -6.95
C TRP A 90 14.91 -3.62 -5.89
N ALA A 91 14.56 -3.46 -4.61
CA ALA A 91 15.21 -4.14 -3.50
C ALA A 91 15.00 -5.66 -3.56
N SER A 92 13.77 -6.12 -3.83
CA SER A 92 13.45 -7.54 -3.96
C SER A 92 14.21 -8.18 -5.13
N SER A 93 14.29 -7.50 -6.27
CA SER A 93 15.03 -7.97 -7.46
C SER A 93 16.56 -7.97 -7.25
N ARG A 94 17.09 -6.97 -6.53
CA ARG A 94 18.54 -6.80 -6.32
C ARG A 94 19.12 -7.78 -5.30
N PHE A 95 18.35 -8.09 -4.26
CA PHE A 95 18.77 -8.98 -3.19
C PHE A 95 18.23 -10.40 -3.35
N GLY A 96 17.29 -10.65 -4.28
CA GLY A 96 16.69 -11.96 -4.45
C GLY A 96 15.86 -12.40 -3.24
N LEU A 97 15.25 -11.44 -2.52
CA LEU A 97 14.42 -11.74 -1.37
C LEU A 97 13.23 -12.60 -1.80
N PHE A 98 12.79 -13.52 -0.94
CA PHE A 98 11.67 -14.44 -1.16
C PHE A 98 11.92 -15.59 -2.17
N GLY A 99 13.17 -15.96 -2.43
CA GLY A 99 13.52 -17.10 -3.30
C GLY A 99 13.65 -16.74 -4.79
N LEU A 100 13.69 -15.44 -5.10
CA LEU A 100 13.92 -14.93 -6.45
C LEU A 100 15.41 -15.06 -6.83
N LYS A 101 15.68 -15.50 -8.06
CA LYS A 101 17.04 -15.60 -8.60
C LYS A 101 17.66 -14.20 -8.64
N LYS A 102 18.74 -13.98 -7.89
CA LYS A 102 19.45 -12.69 -7.80
C LYS A 102 19.85 -12.24 -9.21
N ASN A 103 19.13 -11.26 -9.76
CA ASN A 103 19.51 -10.60 -11.01
C ASN A 103 20.37 -9.40 -10.66
N VAL A 104 21.69 -9.61 -10.66
CA VAL A 104 22.63 -8.48 -10.58
C VAL A 104 22.56 -7.75 -11.93
N PRO A 105 22.21 -6.46 -11.95
CA PRO A 105 22.12 -5.71 -13.20
C PRO A 105 23.45 -5.75 -13.95
N ASN A 106 23.38 -5.89 -15.27
CA ASN A 106 24.55 -5.92 -16.15
C ASN A 106 25.40 -4.63 -16.05
N ASN A 107 24.76 -3.49 -15.72
CA ASN A 107 25.45 -2.25 -15.36
C ASN A 107 24.85 -1.64 -14.08
N VAL A 108 25.61 -1.72 -12.99
CA VAL A 108 25.19 -1.30 -11.65
C VAL A 108 25.00 0.22 -11.56
N ILE A 109 25.83 0.99 -12.27
CA ILE A 109 25.81 2.46 -12.23
C ILE A 109 24.52 3.00 -12.85
N MET A 110 24.11 2.46 -14.00
CA MET A 110 22.88 2.88 -14.68
C MET A 110 21.62 2.56 -13.86
N ASN A 111 21.64 1.46 -13.10
CA ASN A 111 20.54 1.10 -12.21
C ASN A 111 20.40 2.09 -11.04
N TYR A 112 21.51 2.52 -10.43
CA TYR A 112 21.46 3.53 -9.36
C TYR A 112 21.08 4.92 -9.88
N ILE A 113 21.47 5.28 -11.11
CA ILE A 113 21.02 6.53 -11.75
C ILE A 113 19.51 6.50 -11.99
N GLY A 114 18.98 5.39 -12.52
CA GLY A 114 17.54 5.21 -12.70
C GLY A 114 16.77 5.26 -11.37
N LEU A 115 17.32 4.65 -10.32
CA LEU A 115 16.77 4.74 -8.96
C LEU A 115 16.75 6.19 -8.45
N GLY A 116 17.84 6.93 -8.66
CA GLY A 116 17.92 8.36 -8.31
C GLY A 116 16.86 9.18 -9.02
N LEU A 117 16.68 8.99 -10.33
CA LEU A 117 15.64 9.66 -11.11
C LEU A 117 14.22 9.40 -10.57
N ILE A 118 13.92 8.17 -10.15
CA ILE A 118 12.61 7.81 -9.59
C ILE A 118 12.39 8.42 -8.20
N LEU A 119 13.46 8.60 -7.42
CA LEU A 119 13.38 9.21 -6.09
C LEU A 119 13.24 10.74 -6.13
N PHE A 120 13.80 11.39 -7.15
CA PHE A 120 13.87 12.86 -7.25
C PHE A 120 12.93 13.49 -8.29
N GLY A 121 12.34 12.69 -9.19
CA GLY A 121 11.43 13.16 -10.25
C GLY A 121 9.96 12.95 -9.92
#